data_AF-A0A4P6FWF7-F1
#
_entry.id   AF-A0A4P6FWF7-F1
#
_cell.length_a   1.000
_cell.length_b   1.000
_cell.length_c   1.000
_cell.angle_alpha   90.00
_cell.angle_beta   90.00
_cell.angle_gamma   90.00
#
_symmetry.space_group_name_H-M   'P 1'
#
loop_
_entity.id
_entity.type
_entity.pdbx_description
1 polymer ?
#
loop_
_entity_poly.entity_id
_entity_poly.type
_entity_poly.pdbx_seq_one_letter_code
_entity_poly.pdbx_strand_id
1 'polypeptide(L)' 'MQLGTRWAFGAEPPRSVPDELRARIAEAEGALPDAAGGSWTLTWLEGRPIAELDDGTVIRGLGSREPAADEEPDEDW' A
#
# COMPACT_ATOMS: atom_id res chain seq x y z
N MET A 1 -13.38 11.58 8.36
CA MET A 1 -12.20 11.72 7.48
C MET A 1 -11.44 10.41 7.55
N GLN A 2 -11.49 9.61 6.49
CA GLN A 2 -11.00 8.23 6.53
C GLN A 2 -9.47 8.27 6.45
N LEU A 3 -8.83 7.98 7.57
CA LEU A 3 -7.39 7.96 7.77
C LEU A 3 -6.77 6.98 6.76
N GLY A 4 -5.92 7.48 5.86
CA GLY A 4 -5.09 6.63 5.01
C GLY A 4 -4.29 5.66 5.87
N THR A 5 -4.03 4.46 5.36
CA THR A 5 -3.24 3.49 6.13
C THR A 5 -1.77 3.94 6.13
N ARG A 6 -1.17 4.15 7.29
CA ARG A 6 0.24 4.57 7.43
C ARG A 6 1.09 3.46 8.04
N TRP A 7 2.28 3.23 7.51
CA TRP A 7 3.27 2.29 8.05
C TRP A 7 4.69 2.84 7.91
N ALA A 8 5.64 2.27 8.66
CA ALA A 8 7.03 2.73 8.62
C ALA A 8 7.75 2.22 7.35
N PHE A 9 8.72 2.99 6.86
CA PHE A 9 9.66 2.54 5.85
C PHE A 9 10.42 1.29 6.33
N GLY A 10 10.51 0.27 5.48
CA GLY A 10 11.10 -1.03 5.77
C GLY A 10 10.24 -1.97 6.62
N ALA A 11 9.03 -1.55 7.01
CA ALA A 11 8.08 -2.41 7.72
C ALA A 11 7.18 -3.18 6.74
N GLU A 12 6.64 -4.30 7.21
CA GLU A 12 5.69 -5.10 6.42
C GLU A 12 4.45 -4.26 6.04
N PRO A 13 4.15 -4.12 4.72
CA PRO A 13 2.97 -3.41 4.27
C PRO A 13 1.68 -4.06 4.80
N PRO A 14 0.72 -3.29 5.33
CA PRO A 14 -0.53 -3.83 5.84
C PRO A 14 -1.37 -4.46 4.71
N ARG A 15 -2.31 -5.34 5.08
CA ARG A 15 -3.16 -6.09 4.13
C ARG A 15 -3.94 -5.19 3.15
N SER A 16 -4.21 -3.94 3.54
CA SER A 16 -4.84 -2.92 2.68
C SER A 16 -3.98 -2.49 1.48
N VAL A 17 -2.66 -2.72 1.52
CA VAL A 17 -1.73 -2.42 0.43
C VAL A 17 -1.75 -3.59 -0.57
N PRO A 18 -2.13 -3.36 -1.84
CA PRO A 18 -2.15 -4.40 -2.87
C PRO A 18 -0.75 -4.92 -3.19
N ASP A 19 -0.65 -6.19 -3.58
CA ASP A 19 0.63 -6.86 -3.84
C ASP A 19 1.45 -6.18 -4.94
N GLU A 20 0.80 -5.62 -5.97
CA GLU A 20 1.47 -4.82 -7.01
C GLU A 20 2.23 -3.62 -6.42
N LEU A 21 1.67 -2.99 -5.38
CA LEU A 21 2.28 -1.84 -4.72
C LEU A 21 3.43 -2.30 -3.86
N ARG A 22 3.29 -3.45 -3.17
CA ARG A 22 4.32 -4.00 -2.26
C ARG A 22 5.64 -4.24 -2.99
N ALA A 23 5.58 -4.85 -4.17
CA ALA A 23 6.78 -5.08 -4.98
C ALA A 23 7.47 -3.75 -5.33
N ARG A 24 6.69 -2.74 -5.77
CA ARG A 24 7.23 -1.43 -6.13
C ARG A 24 7.74 -0.63 -4.93
N ILE A 25 7.09 -0.75 -3.78
CA ILE A 25 7.55 -0.18 -2.51
C ILE A 25 8.91 -0.77 -2.18
N ALA A 26 9.04 -2.10 -2.15
CA ALA A 26 10.32 -2.75 -1.85
C ALA A 26 11.45 -2.32 -2.81
N GLU A 27 11.16 -2.18 -4.11
CA GLU A 27 12.13 -1.63 -5.08
C GLU A 27 12.50 -0.16 -4.76
N ALA A 28 11.53 0.68 -4.43
CA ALA A 28 11.78 2.07 -4.07
C ALA A 28 12.58 2.20 -2.76
N GLU A 29 12.31 1.35 -1.77
CA GLU A 29 13.06 1.31 -0.51
C GLU A 29 14.52 0.89 -0.76
N GLY A 30 14.76 -0.06 -1.67
CA GLY A 30 16.11 -0.44 -2.08
C GLY A 30 16.86 0.66 -2.85
N ALA A 31 16.13 1.52 -3.57
CA ALA A 31 16.69 2.65 -4.31
C ALA A 31 16.93 3.91 -3.45
N LEU A 32 16.25 4.01 -2.29
CA LEU A 32 16.24 5.20 -1.42
C LEU A 32 16.69 4.87 0.01
N PRO A 33 17.96 4.47 0.22
CA PRO A 33 18.46 4.13 1.56
C PRO A 33 18.48 5.33 2.53
N ASP A 34 18.51 6.56 2.01
CA ASP A 34 18.52 7.79 2.83
C ASP A 34 17.13 8.12 3.42
N ALA A 35 16.05 7.55 2.85
CA ALA A 35 14.70 7.69 3.36
C ALA A 35 14.41 6.77 4.56
N ALA A 36 15.44 6.11 5.10
CA ALA A 36 15.38 5.28 6.29
C ALA A 36 14.91 6.11 7.50
N GLY A 37 13.65 5.90 7.89
CA GLY A 37 12.97 6.65 8.96
C GLY A 37 11.69 7.34 8.52
N GLY A 38 11.42 7.40 7.21
CA GLY A 38 10.15 7.87 6.67
C GLY A 38 8.97 6.96 7.00
N SER A 39 7.76 7.43 6.71
CA SER A 39 6.55 6.60 6.75
C SER A 39 5.83 6.65 5.42
N TRP A 40 5.34 5.49 5.01
CA TRP A 40 4.43 5.36 3.88
C TRP A 40 3.00 5.66 4.31
N THR A 41 2.26 6.33 3.45
CA THR A 41 0.83 6.60 3.59
C THR A 41 0.11 6.12 2.34
N LEU A 42 -0.83 5.18 2.51
CA LEU A 42 -1.71 4.70 1.45
C LEU A 42 -2.96 5.58 1.38
N THR A 43 -3.20 6.11 0.20
CA THR A 43 -4.44 6.81 -0.18
C THR A 43 -5.08 6.12 -1.37
N TRP A 44 -6.38 6.34 -1.55
CA TRP A 44 -7.15 5.82 -2.67
C TRP A 44 -7.74 6.98 -3.44
N LEU A 45 -7.33 7.15 -4.70
CA LEU A 45 -7.81 8.21 -5.57
C LEU A 45 -8.53 7.57 -6.75
N GLU A 46 -9.83 7.83 -6.89
CA GLU A 46 -10.66 7.28 -7.98
C GLU A 46 -10.59 5.74 -8.07
N GLY A 47 -10.47 5.08 -6.91
CA GLY A 47 -10.35 3.61 -6.81
C GLY A 47 -8.94 3.07 -7.04
N ARG A 48 -7.94 3.94 -7.23
CA ARG A 48 -6.55 3.57 -7.47
C ARG A 48 -5.71 3.78 -6.20
N PRO A 49 -4.90 2.80 -5.79
CA PRO A 49 -4.03 2.92 -4.63
C PRO A 49 -2.82 3.80 -4.95
N ILE A 50 -2.51 4.72 -4.03
CA ILE A 50 -1.35 5.61 -4.10
C ILE A 50 -0.62 5.55 -2.76
N ALA A 51 0.62 5.08 -2.76
CA ALA A 51 1.51 5.10 -1.60
C ALA A 51 2.45 6.31 -1.71
N GLU A 52 2.46 7.13 -0.67
CA GLU A 52 3.33 8.31 -0.56
C GLU A 52 4.27 8.15 0.63
N LEU A 53 5.56 8.38 0.41
CA LEU A 53 6.59 8.42 1.44
C LEU A 53 6.81 9.86 1.91
N ASP A 54 7.16 10.03 3.19
CA ASP A 54 7.45 11.33 3.80
C ASP A 54 8.50 12.16 3.04
N ASP A 55 9.42 11.50 2.33
CA ASP A 55 10.45 12.12 1.48
C ASP A 55 9.88 12.75 0.18
N GLY A 56 8.59 12.55 -0.11
CA GLY A 56 7.91 13.01 -1.33
C GLY A 56 7.87 11.98 -2.47
N THR A 57 8.38 10.77 -2.24
CA THR A 57 8.28 9.66 -3.20
C THR A 57 6.84 9.14 -3.30
N VAL A 58 6.31 9.02 -4.52
CA VAL A 58 4.93 8.58 -4.78
C VAL A 58 4.89 7.38 -5.72
N ILE A 59 4.24 6.30 -5.27
CA ILE A 59 4.03 5.06 -6.02
C ILE A 59 2.54 4.89 -6.29
N ARG A 60 2.16 4.76 -7.57
CA ARG A 60 0.78 4.60 -8.00
C ARG A 60 0.56 3.18 -8.52
N GLY A 61 -0.52 2.54 -8.07
CA GLY A 61 -0.98 1.27 -8.60
C GLY A 61 -1.84 1.47 -9.82
N LEU A 62 -1.87 0.44 -10.66
CA LEU A 62 -2.71 0.35 -11.85
C LEU A 62 -4.03 -0.38 -11.53
N GLY A 63 -4.08 -1.16 -10.44
CA GLY A 63 -5.28 -1.86 -10.00
C GLY A 63 -6.35 -0.91 -9.46
N SER A 64 -7.52 -0.94 -10.08
CA SER A 64 -8.75 -0.59 -9.39
C SER A 64 -9.01 -1.66 -8.33
N ARG A 65 -9.56 -1.29 -7.17
CA ARG A 65 -9.97 -2.28 -6.15
C ARG A 65 -11.00 -3.26 -6.75
N GLU A 66 -10.55 -4.41 -7.22
CA GLU A 66 -11.39 -5.60 -7.09
C GLU A 66 -11.45 -5.87 -5.58
N PRO A 67 -12.65 -5.96 -4.98
CA PRO A 67 -12.76 -6.26 -3.57
C PRO A 67 -11.93 -7.51 -3.34
N ALA A 68 -11.01 -7.48 -2.37
CA ALA A 68 -10.48 -8.70 -1.80
C ALA A 68 -11.69 -9.59 -1.60
N ALA A 69 -11.76 -10.71 -2.33
CA ALA A 69 -12.83 -11.67 -2.15
C ALA A 69 -12.87 -11.90 -0.65
N ASP A 70 -13.93 -11.41 0.00
CA ASP A 70 -14.40 -12.00 1.23
C ASP A 70 -14.50 -13.46 0.83
N GLU A 71 -13.56 -14.26 1.33
CA GLU A 71 -13.71 -15.69 1.40
C GLU A 71 -14.94 -15.85 2.28
N GLU A 72 -16.12 -15.79 1.65
CA GLU A 72 -17.36 -16.14 2.30
C GLU A 72 -17.09 -17.55 2.77
N PRO A 73 -16.95 -17.80 4.09
CA PRO A 73 -16.82 -19.16 4.54
C PRO A 73 -18.04 -19.85 3.95
N ASP A 74 -17.80 -20.89 3.17
CA ASP A 74 -18.80 -21.83 2.72
C ASP A 74 -19.59 -22.28 3.96
N GLU A 75 -20.66 -21.55 4.27
CA GLU A 75 -21.64 -21.91 5.27
C GLU A 75 -22.43 -23.05 4.66
N ASP A 76 -21.83 -24.24 4.78
CA ASP A 76 -22.41 -25.56 4.60
C ASP A 76 -23.78 -25.59 5.30
N TRP A 77 -24.83 -25.61 4.48
CA TRP A 77 -26.21 -25.85 4.89
C TRP A 77 -26.86 -26.87 3.98
#